data_AF-A0A718HN07-F1
#
_entry.id   AF-A0A718HN07-F1
#
_cell.length_a   1.000
_cell.length_b   1.000
_cell.length_c   1.000
_cell.angle_alpha   90.00
_cell.angle_beta   90.00
_cell.angle_gamma   90.00
#
_symmetry.space_group_name_H-M   'P 1'
#
loop_
_entity.id
_entity.type
_entity.pdbx_description
1 polymer ?
#
loop_
_entity_poly.entity_id
_entity_poly.type
_entity_poly.pdbx_seq_one_letter_code
_entity_poly.pdbx_strand_id
1 'polypeptide(L)'
;LLTSFAIAFSGSWKMGFYVPGAISLLMGIVALFTIKDRPGTLGLPNVGQWRNDPTELAQVKASPVNLSFWQIFVKYILTNPLVWIIIIGDMSVYIARTILNDWPQIYYSQVHGWSLIKANSIIS
;
A
#
# COMPACT_ATOMS: atom_id res chain seq x y z
N LEU A 1 1.18 -15.93 10.60
CA LEU A 1 2.28 -16.92 10.67
C LEU A 1 3.39 -16.50 11.62
N LEU A 2 4.17 -15.44 11.36
CA LEU A 2 5.26 -15.01 12.27
C LEU A 2 4.77 -14.52 13.65
N THR A 3 3.69 -13.75 13.69
CA THR A 3 3.05 -13.30 14.94
C THR A 3 2.39 -14.45 15.69
N SER A 4 1.71 -15.33 14.95
CA SER A 4 1.07 -16.55 15.46
C SER A 4 2.09 -17.49 16.12
N PHE A 5 3.28 -17.65 15.51
CA PHE A 5 4.38 -18.45 16.06
C PHE A 5 5.00 -17.80 17.30
N ALA A 6 5.19 -16.47 17.29
CA ALA A 6 5.72 -15.74 18.44
C ALA A 6 4.80 -15.83 19.68
N ILE A 7 3.49 -15.71 19.49
CA ILE A 7 2.50 -15.84 20.58
C ILE A 7 2.45 -17.28 21.13
N ALA A 8 2.54 -18.28 20.24
CA ALA A 8 2.51 -19.70 20.64
C ALA A 8 3.74 -20.13 21.45
N PHE A 9 4.91 -19.56 21.16
CA PHE A 9 6.15 -19.90 21.88
C PHE A 9 6.32 -19.14 23.20
N SER A 10 5.79 -17.92 23.32
CA SER A 10 5.98 -17.07 24.50
C SER A 10 4.79 -17.04 25.47
N GLY A 11 3.65 -17.63 25.08
CA GLY A 11 2.40 -17.64 25.87
C GLY A 11 1.82 -16.24 26.15
N SER A 12 2.35 -15.20 25.53
CA SER A 12 2.09 -13.80 25.86
C SER A 12 1.62 -13.05 24.63
N TRP A 13 0.38 -12.55 24.65
CA TRP A 13 -0.25 -11.79 23.55
C TRP A 13 0.58 -10.57 23.10
N LYS A 14 1.37 -9.99 24.01
CA LYS A 14 2.25 -8.85 23.73
C LYS A 14 3.33 -9.16 22.70
N MET A 15 3.84 -10.40 22.64
CA MET A 15 4.87 -10.79 21.68
C MET A 15 4.36 -10.83 20.23
N GLY A 16 3.04 -10.94 20.05
CA GLY A 16 2.39 -10.76 18.75
C GLY A 16 2.58 -9.37 18.15
N PHE A 17 2.81 -8.36 18.98
CA PHE A 17 3.06 -6.97 18.55
C PHE A 17 4.54 -6.62 18.51
N TYR A 18 5.34 -7.10 19.48
CA TYR A 18 6.77 -6.78 19.55
C TYR A 18 7.59 -7.37 18.39
N VAL A 19 7.29 -8.61 17.99
CA VAL A 19 8.04 -9.29 16.91
C VAL A 19 7.91 -8.58 15.55
N PRO A 20 6.70 -8.32 15.01
CA PRO A 20 6.57 -7.59 13.76
C PRO A 20 7.02 -6.12 13.89
N GLY A 21 6.91 -5.53 15.07
CA GLY A 21 7.44 -4.20 15.36
C GLY A 21 8.95 -4.11 15.22
N ALA A 22 9.69 -5.06 15.81
CA ALA A 22 11.15 -5.12 15.70
C ALA A 22 11.61 -5.40 14.26
N ILE A 23 10.92 -6.29 13.53
CA ILE A 23 11.23 -6.57 12.12
C ILE A 23 11.00 -5.31 11.27
N SER A 24 9.87 -4.63 11.45
CA SER A 24 9.56 -3.39 10.74
C SER A 24 10.60 -2.29 11.01
N LEU A 25 11.07 -2.18 12.27
CA LEU A 25 12.12 -1.24 12.64
C LEU A 25 13.44 -1.54 11.92
N LEU A 26 13.87 -2.80 11.90
CA LEU A 26 15.07 -3.21 11.18
C LEU A 26 14.96 -2.92 9.68
N MET A 27 13.81 -3.25 9.05
CA MET A 27 13.56 -2.92 7.65
C MET A 27 13.57 -1.42 7.39
N GLY A 28 13.01 -0.62 8.30
CA GLY A 28 13.04 0.84 8.23
C GLY A 28 14.46 1.40 8.28
N ILE A 29 15.32 0.88 9.17
CA ILE A 29 16.73 1.27 9.24
C ILE A 29 17.44 0.94 7.93
N VAL A 30 17.25 -0.26 7.39
CA VAL A 30 17.84 -0.67 6.10
C VAL A 30 17.35 0.24 4.96
N ALA A 31 16.06 0.59 4.96
CA ALA A 31 15.47 1.47 3.96
C ALA A 31 16.06 2.89 4.02
N LEU A 32 16.33 3.43 5.21
CA LEU A 32 16.99 4.73 5.37
C LEU A 32 18.40 4.76 4.77
N PHE A 33 19.14 3.65 4.85
CA PHE A 33 20.48 3.57 4.25
C PHE A 33 20.46 3.21 2.75
N THR A 34 19.42 2.53 2.27
CA THR A 34 19.36 2.00 0.89
C THR A 34 18.63 2.94 -0.06
N ILE A 35 17.59 3.64 0.41
CA ILE A 35 16.81 4.58 -0.41
C ILE A 35 17.60 5.88 -0.52
N LYS A 36 18.36 6.01 -1.59
CA LYS A 36 19.02 7.27 -1.97
C LYS A 36 17.98 8.25 -2.52
N ASP A 37 18.13 9.53 -2.20
CA ASP A 37 17.24 10.58 -2.69
C ASP A 37 17.17 10.64 -4.23
N ARG A 38 16.12 11.29 -4.73
CA ARG A 38 15.84 11.40 -6.18
C ARG A 38 17.06 11.96 -6.93
N PRO A 39 17.36 11.49 -8.15
CA PRO A 39 18.52 11.94 -8.93
C PRO A 39 18.61 13.46 -9.13
N GLY A 40 17.46 14.16 -9.14
CA GLY A 40 17.42 15.62 -9.21
C GLY A 40 18.01 16.34 -7.99
N THR A 41 18.02 15.72 -6.80
CA THR A 41 18.70 16.27 -5.61
C THR A 41 20.22 16.18 -5.70
N LEU A 42 20.73 15.32 -6.59
CA LEU A 42 22.15 15.11 -6.86
C LEU A 42 22.63 15.94 -8.07
N GLY A 43 21.80 16.85 -8.59
CA GLY A 43 22.13 17.70 -9.75
C GLY A 43 22.14 16.98 -11.09
N LEU A 44 21.64 15.74 -11.15
CA LEU A 44 21.53 14.98 -12.40
C LEU A 44 20.27 15.40 -13.17
N PRO A 45 20.35 15.57 -14.51
CA PRO A 45 19.19 15.88 -15.33
C PRO A 45 18.14 14.77 -15.23
N ASN A 46 16.86 15.14 -15.39
CA ASN A 46 15.79 14.15 -15.49
C ASN A 46 16.13 13.13 -16.61
N VAL A 47 15.78 11.87 -16.43
CA VAL A 47 15.92 10.79 -17.41
C VAL A 47 15.38 11.21 -18.78
N GLY A 48 14.28 11.97 -18.87
CA GLY A 48 13.77 12.51 -20.14
C GLY A 48 14.70 13.48 -20.86
N GLN A 49 15.43 14.32 -20.12
CA GLN A 49 16.46 15.20 -20.67
C GLN A 49 17.73 14.41 -21.03
N TRP A 50 18.10 13.42 -20.22
CA TRP A 50 19.26 12.56 -20.48
C TRP A 50 19.05 11.65 -21.70
N ARG A 51 17.85 11.10 -21.88
CA ARG A 51 17.47 10.22 -23.00
C ARG A 51 17.01 11.00 -24.24
N ASN A 52 16.89 12.32 -24.16
CA ASN A 52 16.29 13.18 -25.20
C ASN A 52 14.94 12.65 -25.69
N ASP A 53 14.07 12.21 -24.78
CA ASP A 53 12.77 11.66 -25.16
C ASP A 53 11.83 12.80 -25.58
N PRO A 54 11.45 12.90 -26.87
CA PRO A 54 10.65 14.02 -27.36
C PRO A 54 9.24 14.03 -26.76
N THR A 55 8.71 12.87 -26.35
CA THR A 55 7.36 12.77 -25.76
C THR A 55 7.34 13.30 -24.32
N GLU A 56 8.34 12.93 -23.52
CA GLU A 56 8.49 13.41 -22.15
C GLU A 56 8.83 14.91 -22.12
N LEU A 57 9.71 15.37 -23.02
CA LEU A 57 10.07 16.78 -23.15
C LEU A 57 8.87 17.64 -23.61
N ALA A 58 8.04 17.14 -24.53
CA ALA A 58 6.82 17.83 -24.95
C ALA A 58 5.81 17.93 -23.79
N GLN A 59 5.66 16.87 -22.99
CA GLN A 59 4.76 16.85 -21.84
C GLN A 59 5.25 17.77 -20.70
N VAL A 60 6.55 17.86 -20.46
CA VAL A 60 7.14 18.81 -19.50
C VAL A 60 6.95 20.25 -19.96
N LYS A 61 7.12 20.54 -21.26
CA LYS A 61 6.88 21.89 -21.83
C LYS A 61 5.39 22.28 -21.84
N ALA A 62 4.51 21.31 -22.09
CA ALA A 62 3.06 21.52 -22.08
C ALA A 62 2.47 21.54 -20.67
N SER A 63 3.22 21.05 -19.66
CA SER A 63 2.80 21.11 -18.27
C SER A 63 2.82 22.55 -17.78
N PRO A 64 1.72 23.04 -17.18
CA PRO A 64 1.67 24.40 -16.68
C PRO A 64 2.71 24.59 -15.56
N VAL A 65 3.72 25.41 -15.83
CA VAL A 65 4.73 25.79 -14.85
C VAL A 65 4.05 26.66 -13.79
N ASN A 66 4.13 26.26 -12.52
CA ASN A 66 3.54 26.93 -11.33
C ASN A 66 2.06 26.65 -10.98
N LEU A 67 1.53 25.45 -11.23
CA LEU A 67 0.27 25.07 -10.56
C LEU A 67 0.53 24.63 -9.11
N SER A 68 -0.24 25.19 -8.18
CA SER A 68 -0.27 24.70 -6.81
C SER A 68 -0.81 23.25 -6.78
N PHE A 69 -0.29 22.43 -5.87
CA PHE A 69 -0.74 21.03 -5.69
C PHE A 69 -2.28 20.92 -5.65
N TRP A 70 -2.94 21.84 -4.93
CA TRP A 70 -4.39 21.88 -4.83
C TRP A 70 -5.09 22.12 -6.17
N GLN A 71 -4.54 22.99 -7.02
CA GLN A 71 -5.10 23.27 -8.33
C GLN A 71 -4.97 22.04 -9.25
N ILE A 72 -3.85 21.31 -9.17
CA ILE A 72 -3.65 20.07 -9.92
C ILE A 72 -4.65 19.01 -9.47
N PHE A 73 -4.76 18.82 -8.16
CA PHE A 73 -5.66 17.83 -7.57
C PHE A 73 -7.13 18.08 -7.98
N VAL A 74 -7.62 19.31 -7.82
CA VAL A 74 -9.02 19.60 -8.16
C VAL A 74 -9.26 19.47 -9.67
N LYS A 75 -8.39 20.04 -10.50
CA LYS A 75 -8.61 20.15 -11.96
C LYS A 75 -8.36 18.85 -12.73
N TYR A 76 -7.44 18.00 -12.28
CA TYR A 76 -7.07 16.80 -13.02
C TYR A 76 -7.58 15.51 -12.39
N ILE A 77 -7.79 15.50 -11.07
CA ILE A 77 -8.25 14.31 -10.34
C ILE A 77 -9.75 14.44 -10.06
N LEU A 78 -10.17 15.45 -9.30
CA LEU A 78 -11.58 15.56 -8.88
C LEU A 78 -12.57 15.81 -10.03
N THR A 79 -12.21 16.60 -11.03
CA THR A 79 -13.12 16.92 -12.15
C THR A 79 -13.12 15.87 -13.27
N ASN A 80 -12.31 14.81 -13.19
CA ASN A 80 -12.23 13.81 -14.25
C ASN A 80 -13.11 12.58 -13.96
N PRO A 81 -14.21 12.35 -14.71
CA PRO A 81 -15.11 11.23 -14.46
C PRO A 81 -14.46 9.85 -14.66
N LEU A 82 -13.45 9.74 -15.53
CA LEU A 82 -12.72 8.48 -15.75
C LEU A 82 -11.97 8.05 -14.48
N VAL A 83 -11.37 9.01 -13.78
CA VAL A 83 -10.65 8.75 -12.52
C VAL A 83 -11.61 8.22 -11.47
N TRP A 84 -12.82 8.76 -11.38
CA TRP A 84 -13.85 8.28 -10.46
C TRP A 84 -14.32 6.86 -10.76
N ILE A 85 -14.47 6.49 -12.03
CA ILE A 85 -14.84 5.11 -12.40
C ILE A 85 -13.76 4.13 -11.93
N ILE A 86 -12.48 4.48 -12.12
CA ILE A 86 -11.36 3.65 -11.67
C ILE A 86 -11.37 3.54 -10.13
N ILE A 87 -11.57 4.66 -9.41
CA ILE A 87 -11.64 4.67 -7.94
C ILE A 87 -12.78 3.79 -7.43
N ILE A 88 -13.98 3.93 -7.99
CA ILE A 88 -15.15 3.13 -7.57
C ILE A 88 -14.93 1.65 -7.88
N GLY A 89 -14.33 1.34 -9.05
CA GLY A 89 -13.95 -0.02 -9.41
C GLY A 89 -12.98 -0.64 -8.39
N ASP A 90 -11.92 0.08 -8.06
CA ASP A 90 -10.93 -0.36 -7.07
C ASP A 90 -11.58 -0.54 -5.69
N MET A 91 -12.36 0.44 -5.22
CA MET A 91 -13.10 0.35 -3.96
C MET A 91 -13.99 -0.89 -3.89
N SER A 92 -14.67 -1.23 -4.98
CA SER A 92 -15.56 -2.40 -5.06
C SER A 92 -14.78 -3.71 -4.89
N VAL A 93 -13.62 -3.81 -5.54
CA VAL A 93 -12.71 -4.97 -5.41
C VAL A 93 -12.20 -5.10 -3.97
N TYR A 94 -11.81 -4.00 -3.33
CA TYR A 94 -11.36 -4.01 -1.95
C TYR A 94 -12.46 -4.40 -0.96
N ILE A 95 -13.68 -3.89 -1.15
CA ILE A 95 -14.83 -4.28 -0.32
C ILE A 95 -15.10 -5.78 -0.44
N ALA A 96 -15.17 -6.30 -1.67
CA ALA A 96 -15.36 -7.73 -1.90
C ALA A 96 -14.26 -8.56 -1.24
N ARG A 97 -13.01 -8.13 -1.35
CA ARG A 97 -11.86 -8.78 -0.70
C ARG A 97 -11.99 -8.81 0.82
N THR A 98 -12.36 -7.69 1.44
CA THR A 98 -12.53 -7.61 2.90
C THR A 98 -13.66 -8.53 3.37
N ILE A 99 -14.81 -8.50 2.69
CA ILE A 99 -15.94 -9.39 3.00
C ILE A 99 -15.51 -10.85 2.87
N LEU A 100 -14.84 -11.23 1.78
CA LEU A 100 -14.40 -12.60 1.56
C LEU A 100 -13.34 -13.07 2.58
N ASN A 101 -12.51 -12.18 3.12
CA ASN A 101 -11.53 -12.54 4.14
C ASN A 101 -12.13 -12.64 5.55
N ASP A 102 -13.05 -11.73 5.90
CA ASP A 102 -13.55 -11.60 7.27
C ASP A 102 -14.82 -12.44 7.50
N TRP A 103 -15.70 -12.52 6.50
CA TRP A 103 -17.01 -13.18 6.62
C TRP A 103 -16.94 -14.69 6.87
N PRO A 104 -16.03 -15.47 6.23
CA PRO A 104 -15.91 -16.89 6.51
C PRO A 104 -15.55 -17.15 7.98
N GLN A 105 -14.66 -16.36 8.57
CA GLN A 105 -14.28 -16.50 9.98
C GLN A 105 -15.49 -16.31 10.91
N ILE A 106 -16.30 -15.28 10.65
CA ILE A 106 -17.51 -14.98 11.41
C ILE A 106 -18.54 -16.09 11.24
N TYR A 107 -18.82 -16.50 9.99
CA TYR A 107 -19.80 -17.52 9.66
C TYR A 107 -19.47 -18.88 10.32
N TYR A 108 -18.23 -19.34 10.22
CA TYR A 108 -17.81 -20.61 10.83
C TYR A 108 -17.80 -20.56 12.37
N SER A 109 -17.53 -19.39 12.97
CA SER A 109 -17.57 -19.22 14.43
C SER A 109 -18.99 -19.26 15.00
N GLN A 110 -19.98 -18.71 14.29
CA GLN A 110 -21.35 -18.57 14.79
C GLN A 110 -22.25 -19.77 14.49
N VAL A 111 -22.10 -20.40 13.33
CA VAL A 111 -23.03 -21.47 12.88
C VAL A 111 -22.54 -22.86 13.30
N HIS A 112 -21.23 -23.09 13.36
CA HIS A 112 -20.66 -24.42 13.62
C HIS A 112 -19.99 -24.59 14.99
N GLY A 113 -19.93 -23.52 15.80
CA GLY A 113 -19.27 -23.56 17.13
C GLY A 113 -17.80 -24.00 17.08
N TRP A 114 -17.17 -23.91 15.90
CA TRP A 114 -15.79 -24.34 15.72
C TRP A 114 -14.85 -23.35 16.38
N SER A 115 -13.90 -23.88 17.18
CA SER A 115 -12.86 -23.05 17.78
C SER A 115 -12.12 -22.23 16.71
N LEU A 116 -11.82 -20.97 17.04
CA LEU A 116 -11.17 -19.96 16.19
C LEU A 116 -9.94 -20.50 15.42
N ILE A 117 -9.32 -21.55 15.95
CA ILE A 117 -8.11 -22.21 15.45
C ILE A 117 -8.37 -22.99 14.14
N LYS A 118 -9.56 -23.61 13.97
CA LYS A 118 -9.88 -24.41 12.77
C LYS A 118 -10.40 -23.57 11.60
N ALA A 119 -10.96 -22.39 11.88
CA ALA A 119 -11.43 -21.45 10.85
C ALA A 119 -10.26 -20.68 10.20
N ASN A 120 -9.21 -20.35 10.97
CA ASN A 120 -8.02 -19.68 10.45
C ASN A 120 -7.18 -20.55 9.50
N SER A 121 -7.23 -21.88 9.62
CA SER A 121 -6.48 -22.80 8.74
C SER A 121 -7.08 -22.97 7.35
N ILE A 122 -8.30 -22.49 7.11
CA ILE A 122 -8.99 -22.61 5.80
C ILE A 122 -8.68 -21.40 4.91
N ILE A 123 -8.21 -20.31 5.51
CA ILE A 123 -7.96 -19.01 4.86
C ILE A 123 -6.45 -18.73 4.70
N SER A 124 -5.58 -19.55 5.32
CA SER A 124 -4.12 -19.43 5.23
C SER A 124 -3.52 -20.11 4.01
#